data_AF-A0A964W8J5-F1
#
_entry.id   AF-A0A964W8J5-F1
#
_cell.length_a   1.000
_cell.length_b   1.000
_cell.length_c   1.000
_cell.angle_alpha   90.00
_cell.angle_beta   90.00
_cell.angle_gamma   90.00
#
_symmetry.space_group_name_H-M   'P 1'
#
loop_
_entity.id
_entity.type
_entity.pdbx_description
1 polymer ?
#
loop_
_entity_poly.entity_id
_entity_poly.type
_entity_poly.pdbx_seq_one_letter_code
_entity_poly.pdbx_strand_id
1 'polypeptide(L)'
;MPCGGACIGIKTKITLSADKTYLLFSQAKGRDAKAAQYAGTFYLDASKNVITLDAEGDHLKFEIIDDGAYGMLKKLDKFGNEEKGGPHARYLLHKVK
;
A
#
# COMPACT_ATOMS: atom_id res chain seq x y z
N MET A 1 -5.12 0.55 7.29
CA MET A 1 -5.69 1.60 6.41
C MET A 1 -7.17 1.80 6.69
N PRO A 2 -7.72 3.00 6.41
CA PRO A 2 -9.16 3.26 6.51
C PRO A 2 -9.96 2.35 5.57
N CYS A 3 -11.21 2.09 5.93
CA CYS A 3 -12.16 1.32 5.12
C CYS A 3 -13.33 2.24 4.75
N GLY A 4 -13.72 2.25 3.47
CA GLY A 4 -14.80 3.11 2.98
C GLY A 4 -16.22 2.60 3.26
N GLY A 5 -16.41 1.56 4.08
CA GLY A 5 -17.71 0.91 4.31
C GLY A 5 -17.83 0.22 5.67
N ALA A 6 -18.64 -0.83 5.76
CA ALA A 6 -18.90 -1.61 6.99
C ALA A 6 -17.71 -2.51 7.39
N CYS A 7 -16.51 -1.94 7.52
CA CYS A 7 -15.35 -2.66 8.05
C CYS A 7 -14.50 -1.75 8.93
N ILE A 8 -13.88 -2.34 9.95
CA ILE A 8 -13.15 -1.60 11.01
C ILE A 8 -11.89 -0.93 10.42
N GLY A 9 -11.36 -1.49 9.35
CA GLY A 9 -10.18 -1.03 8.65
C GLY A 9 -9.63 -2.13 7.76
N ILE A 10 -8.70 -1.77 6.89
CA ILE A 10 -8.01 -2.72 6.01
C ILE A 10 -6.65 -3.04 6.62
N LYS A 11 -6.39 -4.32 6.86
CA LYS A 11 -5.05 -4.84 7.16
C LYS A 11 -4.34 -5.04 5.82
N THR A 12 -3.27 -4.27 5.61
CA THR A 12 -2.49 -4.29 4.38
C THR A 12 -1.06 -4.70 4.72
N LYS A 13 -0.51 -5.67 4.00
CA LYS A 13 0.91 -6.02 4.03
C LYS A 13 1.39 -6.08 2.59
N ILE A 14 2.47 -5.37 2.29
CA ILE A 14 3.10 -5.41 0.97
C ILE A 14 4.56 -5.82 1.13
N THR A 15 5.00 -6.70 0.25
CA THR A 15 6.41 -7.06 0.07
C THR A 15 6.81 -6.58 -1.32
N LEU A 16 7.89 -5.80 -1.39
CA LEU A 16 8.47 -5.30 -2.63
C LEU A 16 9.80 -6.00 -2.84
N SER A 17 9.99 -6.58 -4.02
CA SER A 17 11.18 -7.32 -4.40
C SER A 17 12.09 -6.47 -5.30
N ALA A 18 13.39 -6.76 -5.27
CA ALA A 18 14.39 -6.03 -6.06
C ALA A 18 14.22 -6.21 -7.58
N ASP A 19 13.56 -7.30 -8.00
CA ASP A 19 13.21 -7.60 -9.39
C ASP A 19 11.96 -6.85 -9.89
N LYS A 20 11.49 -5.86 -9.12
CA LYS A 20 10.29 -5.05 -9.40
C LYS A 20 8.98 -5.83 -9.35
N THR A 21 8.95 -6.95 -8.65
CA THR A 21 7.72 -7.67 -8.31
C THR A 21 7.22 -7.31 -6.92
N TYR A 22 5.94 -7.56 -6.65
CA TYR A 22 5.36 -7.39 -5.33
C TYR A 22 4.44 -8.54 -4.93
N LEU A 23 4.22 -8.64 -3.61
CA LEU A 23 3.18 -9.47 -3.01
C LEU A 23 2.38 -8.62 -2.03
N LEU A 24 1.08 -8.47 -2.29
CA LEU A 24 0.15 -7.65 -1.52
C LEU A 24 -0.88 -8.56 -0.84
N PHE A 25 -1.00 -8.41 0.47
CA PHE A 25 -2.10 -8.97 1.27
C PHE A 25 -3.02 -7.86 1.72
N SER A 26 -4.32 -8.03 1.48
CA SER A 26 -5.36 -7.10 1.91
C SER A 26 -6.50 -7.84 2.60
N GLN A 27 -6.91 -7.38 3.77
CA GLN A 27 -8.02 -7.97 4.53
C GLN A 27 -8.89 -6.87 5.14
N ALA A 28 -10.18 -6.84 4.82
CA ALA A 28 -11.14 -6.00 5.50
C ALA A 28 -11.47 -6.58 6.89
N LYS A 29 -10.97 -5.94 7.95
CA LYS A 29 -11.19 -6.40 9.33
C LYS A 29 -12.67 -6.31 9.70
N GLY A 30 -13.21 -7.39 10.25
CA GLY A 30 -14.62 -7.51 10.64
C GLY A 30 -15.56 -7.89 9.48
N ARG A 31 -15.02 -8.07 8.26
CA ARG A 31 -15.77 -8.52 7.08
C ARG A 31 -15.18 -9.79 6.49
N ASP A 32 -13.87 -9.82 6.29
CA ASP A 32 -13.21 -10.93 5.60
C ASP A 32 -12.59 -11.93 6.58
N ALA A 33 -12.89 -13.21 6.39
CA ALA A 33 -12.31 -14.30 7.19
C ALA A 33 -10.80 -14.49 6.94
N LYS A 34 -10.33 -14.19 5.71
CA LYS A 34 -8.92 -14.33 5.31
C LYS A 34 -8.48 -13.16 4.44
N ALA A 35 -7.18 -12.90 4.39
CA ALA A 35 -6.61 -11.92 3.49
C ALA A 35 -6.68 -12.40 2.03
N ALA A 36 -7.06 -11.50 1.13
CA ALA A 36 -6.83 -11.67 -0.29
C ALA A 36 -5.33 -11.42 -0.58
N GLN A 37 -4.80 -12.17 -1.54
CA GLN A 37 -3.42 -12.09 -1.97
C GLN A 37 -3.38 -11.68 -3.44
N TYR A 38 -2.55 -10.68 -3.76
CA TYR A 38 -2.32 -10.17 -5.10
C TYR A 38 -0.81 -10.16 -5.34
N ALA A 39 -0.39 -10.53 -6.54
CA ALA A 39 1.02 -10.54 -6.93
C ALA A 39 1.14 -10.00 -8.34
N GLY A 40 2.21 -9.25 -8.59
CA GLY A 40 2.40 -8.58 -9.86
C GLY A 40 3.71 -7.82 -9.91
N THR A 41 3.75 -6.81 -10.77
CA THR A 41 4.88 -5.93 -10.99
C THR A 41 4.58 -4.50 -10.56
N PHE A 42 5.62 -3.74 -10.26
CA PHE A 42 5.48 -2.32 -9.95
C PHE A 42 6.45 -1.45 -10.76
N TYR A 43 6.03 -0.21 -10.97
CA TYR A 43 6.87 0.85 -11.52
C TYR A 43 7.32 1.78 -10.40
N LEU A 44 8.61 2.16 -10.40
CA LEU A 44 9.17 3.15 -9.49
C LEU A 44 9.48 4.44 -10.27
N ASP A 45 8.77 5.52 -9.92
CA ASP A 45 9.13 6.88 -10.30
C ASP A 45 10.17 7.41 -9.31
N ALA A 46 11.46 7.24 -9.63
CA ALA A 46 12.56 7.68 -8.77
C ALA A 46 12.62 9.21 -8.60
N SER A 47 12.02 9.99 -9.50
CA SER A 47 12.01 11.46 -9.38
C SER A 47 11.06 11.95 -8.28
N LYS A 48 10.07 11.12 -7.93
CA LYS A 48 9.04 11.42 -6.92
C LYS A 48 9.05 10.46 -5.74
N ASN A 49 9.92 9.45 -5.77
CA ASN A 49 9.91 8.33 -4.83
C ASN A 49 8.54 7.64 -4.76
N VAL A 50 7.87 7.46 -5.89
CA VAL A 50 6.52 6.85 -5.94
C VAL A 50 6.55 5.50 -6.63
N ILE A 51 6.01 4.50 -5.95
CA ILE A 51 5.72 3.17 -6.49
C ILE A 51 4.29 3.15 -7.00
N THR A 52 4.06 2.61 -8.19
CA THR A 52 2.74 2.32 -8.75
C THR A 52 2.65 0.84 -9.08
N LEU A 53 1.66 0.15 -8.50
CA LEU A 53 1.40 -1.26 -8.83
C LEU A 53 0.74 -1.39 -10.22
N ASP A 54 0.80 -2.59 -10.78
CA ASP A 54 0.06 -2.94 -11.99
C ASP A 54 -1.46 -3.08 -11.75
N ALA A 55 -2.17 -3.55 -12.77
CA ALA A 55 -3.62 -3.71 -12.72
C ALA A 55 -4.07 -4.74 -11.67
N GLU A 56 -3.28 -5.79 -11.42
CA GLU A 56 -3.55 -6.78 -10.35
C GLU A 56 -3.52 -6.14 -8.96
N GLY A 57 -2.70 -5.09 -8.81
CA GLY A 57 -2.56 -4.30 -7.59
C GLY A 57 -3.47 -3.08 -7.56
N ASP A 58 -4.50 -3.04 -8.41
CA ASP A 58 -5.48 -1.95 -8.54
C ASP A 58 -4.82 -0.57 -8.78
N HIS A 59 -3.66 -0.57 -9.46
CA HIS A 59 -2.87 0.64 -9.69
C HIS A 59 -2.56 1.44 -8.41
N LEU A 60 -2.49 0.77 -7.26
CA LEU A 60 -2.22 1.41 -5.99
C LEU A 60 -0.88 2.15 -6.02
N LYS A 61 -0.88 3.34 -5.42
CA LYS A 61 0.27 4.24 -5.39
C LYS A 61 0.79 4.40 -3.97
N PHE A 62 2.11 4.35 -3.83
CA PHE A 62 2.80 4.48 -2.56
C PHE A 62 3.99 5.42 -2.70
N GLU A 63 4.06 6.45 -1.87
CA GLU A 63 5.25 7.26 -1.68
C GLU A 63 6.21 6.53 -0.73
N ILE A 64 7.48 6.44 -1.10
CA ILE A 64 8.56 5.95 -0.25
C ILE A 64 9.02 7.12 0.62
N ILE A 65 8.71 7.03 1.91
CA ILE A 65 9.12 8.04 2.91
C ILE A 65 10.50 7.71 3.49
N ASP A 66 10.77 6.42 3.70
CA ASP A 66 12.06 5.88 4.15
C ASP A 66 12.24 4.49 3.53
N ASP A 67 13.37 4.23 2.88
CA ASP A 67 13.73 2.91 2.34
C ASP A 67 14.75 2.15 3.21
N GLY A 68 15.17 2.74 4.34
CA GLY A 68 16.20 2.23 5.22
C GLY A 68 15.76 1.18 6.23
N ALA A 69 16.35 1.24 7.43
CA ALA A 69 16.18 0.24 8.48
C ALA A 69 14.74 0.19 9.04
N TYR A 70 14.07 1.35 9.08
CA TYR A 70 12.71 1.46 9.63
C TYR A 70 11.63 1.40 8.57
N GLY A 71 11.95 1.78 7.32
CA GLY A 71 11.18 1.56 6.11
C GLY A 71 9.72 2.03 6.20
N MET A 72 9.36 3.07 5.46
CA MET A 72 8.02 3.61 5.52
C MET A 72 7.48 3.91 4.12
N LEU A 73 6.27 3.42 3.86
CA LEU A 73 5.49 3.78 2.69
C LEU A 73 4.25 4.56 3.12
N LYS A 74 3.83 5.51 2.30
CA LYS A 74 2.57 6.24 2.46
C LYS A 74 1.67 5.98 1.25
N LYS A 75 0.47 5.46 1.49
CA LYS A 75 -0.52 5.28 0.42
C LYS A 75 -0.99 6.64 -0.09
N LEU A 76 -1.00 6.78 -1.41
CA LEU A 76 -1.51 7.94 -2.14
C LEU A 76 -2.87 7.63 -2.74
N ASP A 77 -3.56 8.69 -3.18
CA ASP A 77 -4.78 8.55 -3.98
C ASP A 77 -4.47 8.04 -5.40
N LYS A 78 -5.52 7.80 -6.20
CA LYS A 78 -5.39 7.29 -7.57
C LYS A 78 -4.60 8.21 -8.52
N PHE A 79 -4.46 9.49 -8.18
CA PHE A 79 -3.72 10.48 -8.96
C PHE A 79 -2.27 10.64 -8.47
N GLY A 80 -1.92 10.05 -7.32
CA GLY A 80 -0.62 10.21 -6.68
C GLY A 80 -0.54 11.41 -5.75
N ASN A 81 -1.67 11.93 -5.28
CA ASN A 81 -1.73 12.97 -4.26
C ASN A 81 -2.03 12.36 -2.88
N GLU A 82 -2.00 13.17 -1.84
CA GLU A 82 -2.36 12.74 -0.49
C GLU A 82 -3.84 12.33 -0.39
N GLU A 83 -4.08 11.23 0.34
CA GLU A 83 -5.41 10.76 0.68
C GLU A 83 -6.16 11.76 1.60
N LYS A 84 -7.38 12.14 1.23
CA LYS A 84 -8.18 13.16 1.95
C LYS A 84 -9.21 12.59 2.94
N GLY A 85 -9.36 11.26 3.02
CA GLY A 85 -10.46 10.57 3.70
C GLY A 85 -10.27 10.28 5.20
N GLY A 86 -9.18 10.73 5.82
CA GLY A 86 -8.92 10.50 7.24
C GLY A 86 -7.53 10.98 7.66
N PRO A 87 -7.15 10.81 8.93
CA PRO A 87 -5.83 11.20 9.41
C PRO A 87 -4.72 10.57 8.57
N HIS A 88 -3.77 11.37 8.08
CA HIS A 88 -2.67 10.93 7.21
C HIS A 88 -1.92 9.72 7.77
N ALA A 89 -1.74 9.65 9.10
CA ALA A 89 -1.10 8.54 9.79
C ALA A 89 -1.75 7.17 9.52
N ARG A 90 -3.04 7.12 9.16
CA ARG A 90 -3.74 5.85 8.86
C ARG A 90 -3.36 5.24 7.50
N TYR A 91 -2.68 6.01 6.66
CA TYR A 91 -2.22 5.60 5.33
C TYR A 91 -0.73 5.23 5.30
N LEU A 92 -0.06 5.27 6.45
CA LEU A 92 1.33 4.85 6.60
C LEU A 92 1.41 3.32 6.77
N LEU A 93 2.35 2.73 6.05
CA LEU A 93 2.78 1.34 6.17
C LEU A 93 4.20 1.33 6.69
N HIS A 94 4.37 0.77 7.89
CA HIS A 94 5.68 0.57 8.49
C HIS A 94 6.24 -0.78 8.03
N LYS A 95 7.54 -0.82 7.76
CA LYS A 95 8.28 -2.05 7.51
C LYS A 95 8.18 -2.93 8.75
N VAL A 96 7.75 -4.16 8.51
CA VAL A 96 7.71 -5.21 9.52
C VAL A 96 8.89 -6.13 9.28
N LYS A 97 9.63 -6.46 10.35
CA LYS A 97 10.72 -7.43 10.32
C LYS A 97 10.19 -8.85 10.12
#